data_AF-A0A6A4LCY6-F1
#
_entry.id   AF-A0A6A4LCY6-F1
#
_cell.length_a   1.000
_cell.length_b   1.000
_cell.length_c   1.000
_cell.angle_alpha   90.00
_cell.angle_beta   90.00
_cell.angle_gamma   90.00
#
_symmetry.space_group_name_H-M   'P 1'
#
loop_
_entity.id
_entity.type
_entity.pdbx_description
1 polymer ?
#
loop_
_entity_poly.entity_id
_entity_poly.type
_entity_poly.pdbx_seq_one_letter_code
_entity_poly.pdbx_strand_id
1 'polypeptide(L)'
;MDMVASLPAMKLDKLYDNAFICEAILRSLPPLAKKYVLQMLYIDEPVLATSIHEWVLADGESKHTVAIDRLVQLRVFIETVDRWYVCITVYLM
;
A
#
# COMPACT_ATOMS: atom_id res chain seq x y z
N MET A 1 -16.31 -9.19 2.27
CA MET A 1 -15.58 -8.03 1.72
C MET A 1 -14.31 -8.57 1.06
N ASP A 2 -14.50 -9.50 0.11
CA ASP A 2 -13.46 -10.47 -0.31
C ASP A 2 -13.43 -10.65 -1.85
N MET A 3 -14.12 -9.79 -2.58
CA MET A 3 -14.24 -9.92 -4.04
C MET A 3 -13.09 -9.22 -4.79
N VAL A 4 -12.47 -8.21 -4.16
CA VAL A 4 -11.42 -7.38 -4.77
C VAL A 4 -10.05 -8.07 -4.71
N ALA A 5 -9.78 -8.85 -3.66
CA ALA A 5 -8.51 -9.56 -3.48
C ALA A 5 -8.34 -10.78 -4.42
N SER A 6 -9.43 -11.26 -5.04
CA SER A 6 -9.44 -12.43 -5.94
C SER A 6 -9.32 -12.06 -7.42
N LEU A 7 -9.17 -10.78 -7.75
CA LEU A 7 -9.08 -10.32 -9.13
C LEU A 7 -7.63 -10.40 -9.65
N PRO A 8 -7.42 -10.89 -10.88
CA PRO A 8 -6.09 -10.97 -11.47
C PRO A 8 -5.47 -9.58 -11.62
N ALA A 9 -4.17 -9.50 -11.33
CA ALA A 9 -3.27 -8.35 -11.44
C ALA A 9 -3.67 -7.29 -12.49
N MET A 10 -3.91 -7.72 -13.73
CA MET A 10 -4.17 -6.83 -14.87
C MET A 10 -5.50 -6.06 -14.80
N LYS A 11 -6.44 -6.46 -13.93
CA LYS A 11 -7.71 -5.73 -13.73
C LYS A 11 -7.60 -4.67 -12.63
N LEU A 12 -6.70 -4.83 -11.65
CA LEU A 12 -6.53 -3.86 -10.57
C LEU A 12 -5.90 -2.56 -11.07
N ASP A 13 -4.92 -2.62 -11.97
CA ASP A 13 -4.30 -1.42 -12.55
C ASP A 13 -5.32 -0.55 -13.32
N LYS A 14 -6.25 -1.18 -14.05
CA LYS A 14 -7.37 -0.47 -14.72
C LYS A 14 -8.41 0.08 -13.75
N LEU A 15 -8.52 -0.50 -12.54
CA LEU A 15 -9.43 0.00 -11.51
C LEU A 15 -8.83 1.23 -10.81
N TYR A 16 -7.51 1.31 -10.68
CA TYR A 16 -6.80 2.47 -10.13
C TYR A 16 -6.79 3.70 -11.05
N ASP A 17 -7.09 3.53 -12.34
CA ASP A 17 -7.30 4.64 -13.28
C ASP A 17 -8.55 5.50 -12.92
N ASN A 18 -9.46 4.94 -12.10
CA ASN A 18 -10.64 5.64 -11.63
C ASN A 18 -10.45 6.22 -10.22
N ALA A 19 -10.41 7.56 -10.14
CA ALA A 19 -10.26 8.29 -8.88
C ALA A 19 -11.27 7.89 -7.79
N PHE A 20 -12.52 7.56 -8.14
CA PHE A 20 -13.54 7.14 -7.17
C PHE A 20 -13.22 5.79 -6.53
N ILE A 21 -12.59 4.88 -7.28
CA ILE A 21 -12.17 3.57 -6.76
C ILE A 21 -10.96 3.74 -5.85
N CYS A 22 -9.99 4.58 -6.24
CA CYS A 22 -8.85 4.94 -5.39
C CYS A 22 -9.32 5.53 -4.04
N GLU A 23 -10.28 6.45 -4.07
CA GLU A 23 -10.85 7.05 -2.87
C GLU A 23 -11.58 6.01 -2.01
N ALA A 24 -12.38 5.14 -2.62
CA ALA A 24 -13.09 4.07 -1.90
C ALA A 24 -12.12 3.09 -1.23
N ILE A 25 -11.04 2.70 -1.91
CA ILE A 25 -9.98 1.86 -1.36
C ILE A 25 -9.28 2.57 -0.21
N LEU A 26 -8.84 3.83 -0.41
CA LEU A 26 -8.22 4.64 0.63
C LEU A 26 -9.11 4.79 1.85
N ARG A 27 -10.44 4.91 1.67
CA ARG A 27 -11.40 4.96 2.77
C ARG A 27 -11.50 3.64 3.53
N SER A 28 -11.41 2.51 2.83
CA SER A 28 -11.50 1.14 3.39
C SER A 28 -10.23 0.66 4.10
N LEU A 29 -9.08 1.32 3.87
CA LEU A 29 -7.81 0.92 4.46
C LEU A 29 -7.77 1.15 6.00
N PRO A 30 -7.00 0.34 6.75
CA PRO A 30 -6.67 0.63 8.14
C PRO A 30 -6.00 1.99 8.30
N PRO A 31 -6.16 2.68 9.45
CA PRO A 31 -5.60 4.03 9.65
C PRO A 31 -4.08 4.09 9.44
N LEU A 32 -3.36 3.05 9.85
CA LEU A 32 -1.91 2.98 9.67
C LEU A 32 -1.50 2.80 8.20
N ALA A 33 -2.27 2.04 7.42
CA ALA A 33 -2.05 1.88 5.98
C ALA A 33 -2.26 3.20 5.22
N LYS A 34 -3.29 3.99 5.58
CA LYS A 34 -3.51 5.33 5.00
C LYS A 34 -2.32 6.26 5.23
N LYS A 35 -1.76 6.23 6.45
CA LYS A 35 -0.57 7.01 6.79
C LYS A 35 0.59 6.65 5.85
N TYR A 36 0.86 5.37 5.62
CA TYR A 36 1.94 4.95 4.74
C TYR A 36 1.70 5.36 3.29
N VAL A 37 0.49 5.18 2.77
CA VAL A 37 0.16 5.61 1.40
C VAL A 37 0.39 7.10 1.24
N LEU A 38 -0.10 7.92 2.17
CA LEU A 38 0.08 9.37 2.12
C LEU A 38 1.55 9.79 2.27
N GLN A 39 2.34 9.14 3.13
CA GLN A 39 3.76 9.42 3.26
C GLN A 39 4.53 9.07 1.99
N MET A 40 4.22 7.92 1.39
CA MET A 40 4.82 7.45 0.14
C MET A 40 4.47 8.32 -1.06
N LEU A 41 3.35 9.04 -1.06
CA LEU A 41 3.03 10.02 -2.13
C LEU A 41 4.05 11.16 -2.22
N TYR A 42 4.82 11.41 -1.15
CA TYR A 42 5.86 12.45 -1.12
C TYR A 42 7.28 11.87 -1.26
N ILE A 43 7.41 10.56 -1.47
CA ILE A 43 8.70 9.88 -1.61
C ILE A 43 8.74 9.29 -3.03
N ASP A 44 9.52 9.92 -3.90
CA ASP A 44 9.69 9.48 -5.29
C ASP A 44 10.58 8.23 -5.41
N GLU A 45 11.34 7.92 -4.36
CA GLU A 45 12.25 6.77 -4.32
C GLU A 45 11.67 5.57 -3.56
N PRO A 46 12.01 4.33 -3.97
CA PRO A 46 11.65 3.13 -3.23
C PRO A 46 12.19 3.16 -1.79
N VAL A 47 11.35 2.74 -0.83
CA VAL A 47 11.71 2.74 0.60
C VAL A 47 11.99 1.32 1.08
N LEU A 48 13.07 1.15 1.82
CA LEU A 48 13.40 -0.13 2.47
C LEU A 48 12.30 -0.54 3.47
N ALA A 49 11.96 -1.83 3.46
CA ALA A 49 11.02 -2.42 4.42
C ALA A 49 11.38 -2.13 5.89
N THR A 50 12.68 -2.14 6.21
CA THR A 50 13.19 -1.83 7.55
C THR A 50 12.90 -0.39 7.95
N SER A 51 13.01 0.56 7.04
CA SER A 51 12.71 1.97 7.30
C SER A 51 11.22 2.18 7.57
N ILE A 52 10.32 1.47 6.88
CA ILE A 52 8.88 1.54 7.17
C ILE A 52 8.56 0.92 8.53
N HIS A 53 9.27 -0.15 8.91
CA HIS A 53 9.13 -0.77 10.22
C HIS A 53 9.54 0.20 11.35
N GLU A 54 10.62 0.97 11.15
CA GLU A 54 11.07 2.01 12.09
C GLU A 54 10.08 3.17 12.27
N TRP A 55 9.13 3.37 11.36
CA TRP A 55 8.09 4.40 11.50
C TRP A 55 7.03 4.07 12.55
N VAL A 56 7.11 2.89 13.17
CA VAL A 56 6.16 2.37 14.14
C VAL A 56 6.85 2.17 15.47
N LEU A 57 6.17 2.61 16.53
CA LEU A 57 6.60 2.35 17.91
C LEU A 57 6.44 0.85 18.21
N ALA A 58 7.23 0.31 19.15
CA ALA A 58 7.20 -1.12 19.49
C ALA A 58 5.80 -1.68 19.81
N ASP A 59 4.90 -0.87 20.37
CA ASP A 59 3.50 -1.25 20.66
C ASP A 59 2.60 -1.38 19.41
N GLY A 60 3.05 -0.84 18.27
CA GLY A 60 2.31 -0.80 17.01
C GLY A 60 2.66 -1.89 16.01
N GLU A 61 3.57 -2.82 16.33
CA GLU A 61 4.09 -3.81 15.38
C GLU A 61 2.99 -4.72 14.81
N SER A 62 2.06 -5.18 15.64
CA SER A 62 0.92 -5.99 15.18
C SER A 62 0.04 -5.26 14.16
N LYS A 63 -0.14 -3.95 14.35
CA LYS A 63 -0.91 -3.08 13.44
C LYS A 63 -0.12 -2.82 12.16
N HIS A 64 1.20 -2.72 12.24
CA HIS A 64 2.09 -2.58 11.09
C HIS A 64 1.96 -3.78 10.16
N THR A 65 2.07 -5.00 10.68
CA THR A 65 2.00 -6.22 9.87
C THR A 65 0.67 -6.33 9.13
N VAL A 66 -0.45 -6.06 9.79
CA VAL A 66 -1.79 -6.07 9.17
C VAL A 66 -1.93 -4.97 8.11
N ALA A 67 -1.35 -3.79 8.35
CA ALA A 67 -1.39 -2.69 7.38
C ALA A 67 -0.58 -3.01 6.12
N ILE A 68 0.63 -3.56 6.27
CA ILE A 68 1.50 -3.94 5.15
C ILE A 68 0.89 -5.09 4.34
N ASP A 69 0.43 -6.15 5.02
CA ASP A 69 -0.24 -7.27 4.35
C ASP A 69 -1.41 -6.79 3.50
N ARG A 70 -2.22 -5.87 4.04
CA ARG A 70 -3.35 -5.31 3.29
C ARG A 70 -2.92 -4.47 2.08
N LEU A 71 -1.85 -3.69 2.21
CA LEU A 71 -1.31 -2.88 1.10
C LEU A 71 -0.70 -3.74 -0.01
N VAL A 72 -0.03 -4.83 0.35
CA VAL A 72 0.54 -5.81 -0.59
C VAL A 72 -0.56 -6.60 -1.29
N GLN A 73 -1.60 -7.06 -0.56
CA GLN A 73 -2.77 -7.74 -1.15
C GLN A 73 -3.49 -6.87 -2.18
N LEU A 74 -3.60 -5.57 -1.92
CA LEU A 74 -4.21 -4.62 -2.84
C LEU A 74 -3.24 -4.16 -3.94
N ARG A 75 -1.96 -4.60 -3.91
CA ARG A 75 -0.88 -4.15 -4.79
C ARG A 75 -0.65 -2.64 -4.79
N VAL A 76 -1.05 -1.96 -3.71
CA VAL A 76 -0.67 -0.56 -3.49
C VAL A 76 0.83 -0.51 -3.22
N PHE A 77 1.34 -1.49 -2.48
CA PHE A 77 2.77 -1.72 -2.28
C PHE A 77 3.22 -2.94 -3.08
N ILE A 78 4.31 -2.80 -3.83
CA ILE A 78 5.02 -3.90 -4.45
C ILE A 78 6.32 -4.11 -3.67
N GLU A 79 6.50 -5.31 -3.12
CA GLU A 79 7.79 -5.75 -2.60
C GLU A 79 8.70 -6.14 -3.78
N THR A 80 9.82 -5.44 -3.92
CA THR A 80 10.88 -5.77 -4.87
C THR A 80 11.85 -6.79 -4.25
N VAL A 81 12.65 -7.45 -5.10
CA VAL A 81 13.57 -8.54 -4.71
C VAL A 81 14.54 -8.13 -3.59
N ASP A 82 14.82 -6.84 -3.45
CA ASP A 82 15.70 -6.26 -2.43
C ASP A 82 14.98 -5.84 -1.13
N ARG A 83 13.73 -6.25 -0.91
CA ARG A 83 12.84 -5.83 0.20
C ARG A 83 12.52 -4.33 0.20
N TRP A 84 12.45 -3.72 -0.98
CA TRP A 84 12.02 -2.33 -1.10
C TRP A 84 10.54 -2.31 -1.46
N TYR A 85 9.78 -1.46 -0.79
CA TYR A 85 8.38 -1.21 -1.13
C TYR A 85 8.30 -0.04 -2.11
N VAL A 86 7.70 -0.31 -3.26
CA VAL A 86 7.32 0.70 -4.24
C VAL A 86 5.83 0.94 -4.12
N CYS A 87 5.43 2.20 -4.00
CA CYS A 87 4.03 2.59 -4.05
C CYS A 87 3.60 2.77 -5.51
N ILE A 88 2.65 1.96 -5.99
CA ILE A 88 2.21 2.00 -7.40
C ILE A 88 1.64 3.38 -7.80
N THR A 89 1.09 4.12 -6.85
CA THR A 89 0.51 5.45 -7.09
C THR A 89 1.54 6.47 -7.57
N VAL A 90 2.83 6.26 -7.31
CA VAL A 90 3.92 7.12 -7.81
C VAL A 90 4.25 6.81 -9.27
N TYR A 91 4.00 5.58 -9.73
CA TYR A 91 4.22 5.18 -11.13
C TYR A 91 3.06 5.51 -12.07
N LEU A 92 1.86 5.78 -11.53
CA LEU A 92 0.65 6.04 -12.31
C LEU A 92 0.31 7.53 -12.46
N MET A 93 1.08 8.43 -11.83
CA MET A 93 0.90 9.89 -11.89
C MET A 93 1.90 10.56 -12.83
#